data_AF-I0K6W5-F1
#
_entry.id   AF-I0K6W5-F1
#
_cell.length_a   1.000
_cell.length_b   1.000
_cell.length_c   1.000
_cell.angle_alpha   90.00
_cell.angle_beta   90.00
_cell.angle_gamma   90.00
#
_symmetry.space_group_name_H-M   'P 1'
#
loop_
_entity.id
_entity.type
_entity.pdbx_description
1 polymer ?
#
loop_
_entity_poly.entity_id
_entity_poly.type
_entity_poly.pdbx_seq_one_letter_code
_entity_poly.pdbx_strand_id
1 'polypeptide(L)'
;MTDAQKAEITKISQEFFSGFEGTFDTINGTGWLVADPLSGYLNSVGYQHTLSQLPENEKHPQVLILEFPNGSWFIPAGGDLKSVIPTAENWLWIDN
;
A
#
# COMPACT_ATOMS: atom_id res chain seq x y z
N MET A 1 -8.48 14.64 0.96
CA MET A 1 -9.15 13.37 1.30
C MET A 1 -9.61 13.46 2.74
N THR A 2 -10.78 12.91 3.07
CA THR A 2 -11.32 12.92 4.43
C THR A 2 -10.85 11.71 5.24
N ASP A 3 -10.95 11.78 6.57
CA ASP A 3 -10.62 10.64 7.44
C ASP A 3 -11.51 9.42 7.16
N ALA A 4 -12.77 9.66 6.77
CA ALA A 4 -13.68 8.60 6.34
C ALA A 4 -13.20 7.89 5.06
N GLN A 5 -12.72 8.65 4.06
CA GLN A 5 -12.16 8.09 2.82
C GLN A 5 -10.87 7.30 3.10
N LYS A 6 -10.00 7.82 3.97
CA LYS A 6 -8.77 7.11 4.39
C LYS A 6 -9.10 5.79 5.08
N ALA A 7 -10.07 5.80 6.00
CA ALA A 7 -10.52 4.61 6.71
C ALA A 7 -11.12 3.57 5.75
N GLU A 8 -11.88 4.01 4.74
CA GLU A 8 -12.45 3.14 3.72
C GLU A 8 -11.37 2.50 2.82
N ILE A 9 -10.40 3.29 2.36
CA ILE A 9 -9.25 2.78 1.60
C ILE A 9 -8.44 1.78 2.43
N THR A 10 -8.16 2.08 3.71
CA THR A 10 -7.47 1.15 4.61
C THR A 10 -8.26 -0.17 4.71
N LYS A 11 -9.57 -0.10 4.95
CA LYS A 11 -10.43 -1.28 5.03
C LYS A 11 -10.40 -2.10 3.75
N ILE A 12 -10.61 -1.47 2.59
CA ILE A 12 -10.55 -2.12 1.27
C ILE A 12 -9.21 -2.83 1.10
N SER A 13 -8.12 -2.17 1.47
CA SER A 13 -6.78 -2.70 1.26
C SER A 13 -6.47 -3.89 2.18
N GLN A 14 -7.01 -3.87 3.40
CA GLN A 14 -6.95 -4.99 4.34
C GLN A 14 -7.80 -6.18 3.85
N GLU A 15 -9.02 -5.94 3.38
CA GLU A 15 -9.88 -6.98 2.78
C GLU A 15 -9.22 -7.59 1.54
N PHE A 16 -8.63 -6.74 0.69
CA PHE A 16 -7.84 -7.16 -0.46
C PHE A 16 -6.69 -8.06 -0.01
N PHE A 17 -5.88 -7.61 0.95
CA PHE A 17 -4.75 -8.38 1.47
C PHE A 17 -5.16 -9.74 2.07
N SER A 18 -6.18 -9.77 2.92
CA SER A 18 -6.69 -11.03 3.51
C SER A 18 -7.26 -11.99 2.47
N GLY A 19 -7.80 -11.49 1.36
CA GLY A 19 -8.21 -12.34 0.23
C GLY A 19 -7.06 -12.94 -0.56
N PHE A 20 -5.86 -12.35 -0.46
CA PHE A 20 -4.62 -12.81 -1.09
C PHE A 20 -3.67 -13.56 -0.14
N GLU A 21 -3.95 -13.53 1.16
CA GLU A 21 -3.19 -14.22 2.21
C GLU A 21 -3.27 -15.75 1.97
N GLY A 22 -2.19 -16.33 1.43
CA GLY A 22 -2.11 -17.71 0.95
C GLY A 22 -1.56 -17.87 -0.48
N THR A 23 -1.50 -16.79 -1.27
CA THR A 23 -0.88 -16.79 -2.62
C THR A 23 0.56 -16.26 -2.61
N PHE A 24 0.90 -15.42 -1.64
CA PHE A 24 2.23 -14.79 -1.51
C PHE A 24 2.82 -15.09 -0.13
N ASP A 25 3.66 -16.13 -0.03
CA ASP A 25 4.21 -16.62 1.25
C ASP A 25 5.11 -15.62 1.98
N THR A 26 5.69 -14.64 1.28
CA THR A 26 6.49 -13.59 1.91
C THR A 26 6.46 -12.31 1.05
N ILE A 27 6.02 -11.21 1.65
CA ILE A 27 6.05 -9.86 1.05
C ILE A 27 7.47 -9.26 1.12
N ASN A 28 8.51 -10.06 0.84
CA ASN A 28 9.88 -9.56 0.79
C ASN A 28 10.47 -9.87 -0.58
N GLY A 29 10.62 -8.82 -1.39
CA GLY A 29 11.10 -8.86 -2.79
C GLY A 29 9.98 -8.65 -3.83
N THR A 30 8.72 -8.77 -3.41
CA THR A 30 7.54 -8.76 -4.28
C THR A 30 6.43 -7.85 -3.76
N GLY A 31 6.74 -6.77 -3.02
CA GLY A 31 5.74 -5.79 -2.57
C GLY A 31 4.87 -5.22 -3.70
N TRP A 32 5.40 -5.21 -4.93
CA TRP A 32 4.66 -4.89 -6.16
C TRP A 32 3.49 -5.86 -6.45
N LEU A 33 3.57 -7.14 -6.06
CA LEU A 33 2.51 -8.14 -6.26
C LEU A 33 1.23 -7.82 -5.48
N VAL A 34 1.32 -7.00 -4.44
CA VAL A 34 0.16 -6.51 -3.68
C VAL A 34 -0.18 -5.09 -4.11
N ALA A 35 0.82 -4.21 -4.20
CA ALA A 35 0.63 -2.79 -4.46
C ALA A 35 0.04 -2.49 -5.85
N ASP A 36 0.48 -3.19 -6.90
CA ASP A 36 -0.01 -2.95 -8.27
C ASP A 36 -1.46 -3.43 -8.47
N PRO A 37 -1.83 -4.67 -8.08
CA PRO A 37 -3.23 -5.10 -8.10
C PRO A 37 -4.15 -4.26 -7.21
N LEU A 38 -3.69 -3.87 -6.01
CA LEU A 38 -4.43 -2.98 -5.13
C LEU A 38 -4.63 -1.61 -5.77
N SER A 39 -3.60 -1.05 -6.40
CA SER A 39 -3.70 0.22 -7.11
C SER A 39 -4.74 0.17 -8.23
N GLY A 40 -4.72 -0.89 -9.04
CA GLY A 40 -5.74 -1.13 -10.05
C GLY A 40 -7.15 -1.20 -9.46
N TYR A 41 -7.33 -1.93 -8.36
CA TYR A 41 -8.62 -2.05 -7.69
C TYR A 41 -9.13 -0.70 -7.15
N LEU A 42 -8.30 0.02 -6.38
CA LEU A 42 -8.65 1.31 -5.79
C LEU A 42 -9.03 2.35 -6.87
N ASN A 43 -8.28 2.39 -7.98
CA ASN A 43 -8.62 3.24 -9.12
C ASN A 43 -9.98 2.84 -9.74
N SER A 44 -10.28 1.55 -9.84
CA SER A 44 -11.54 1.04 -10.41
C SER A 44 -12.77 1.36 -9.56
N VAL A 45 -12.62 1.45 -8.23
CA VAL A 45 -13.71 1.82 -7.30
C VAL A 45 -13.79 3.33 -7.03
N GLY A 46 -12.98 4.14 -7.73
CA GLY A 46 -13.10 5.60 -7.73
C GLY A 46 -12.09 6.35 -6.86
N TYR A 47 -11.15 5.67 -6.19
CA TYR A 47 -10.05 6.32 -5.48
C TYR A 47 -8.87 6.53 -6.43
N GLN A 48 -8.98 7.57 -7.27
CA GLN A 48 -7.93 7.93 -8.22
C GLN A 48 -6.62 8.27 -7.52
N HIS A 49 -5.53 7.64 -7.95
CA HIS A 49 -4.17 7.85 -7.44
C HIS A 49 -3.12 7.36 -8.45
N THR A 50 -1.86 7.66 -8.19
CA THR A 50 -0.72 7.11 -8.92
C THR A 50 0.10 6.20 -8.03
N LEU A 51 0.53 5.05 -8.55
CA LEU A 51 1.50 4.18 -7.89
C LEU A 51 2.92 4.66 -8.24
N SER A 52 3.71 5.01 -7.23
CA SER A 52 5.07 5.52 -7.37
C SER A 52 6.04 4.72 -6.50
N GLN A 53 7.30 4.60 -6.93
CA GLN A 53 8.38 4.08 -6.11
C GLN A 53 9.20 5.26 -5.56
N LEU A 54 9.37 5.32 -4.24
CA LEU A 54 10.29 6.28 -3.61
C LEU A 54 11.75 5.92 -3.92
N PRO A 55 12.66 6.91 -3.91
CA PRO A 55 14.08 6.66 -4.12
C PRO A 55 14.63 5.59 -3.18
N GLU A 56 15.30 4.59 -3.75
CA GLU A 56 15.92 3.51 -2.99
C GLU A 56 17.02 4.08 -2.08
N ASN A 57 17.10 3.58 -0.84
CA ASN A 57 18.24 3.85 0.04
C ASN A 57 18.63 2.58 0.81
N GLU A 58 19.82 2.58 1.42
CA GLU A 58 20.36 1.40 2.14
C GLU A 58 19.45 0.86 3.25
N LYS A 59 18.51 1.68 3.75
CA LYS A 59 17.53 1.29 4.78
C LYS A 59 16.18 0.87 4.19
N HIS A 60 15.90 1.26 2.95
CA HIS A 60 14.63 1.09 2.27
C HIS A 60 14.89 0.76 0.79
N PRO A 61 15.20 -0.52 0.48
CA PRO A 61 15.59 -0.89 -0.87
C PRO A 61 14.51 -0.58 -1.90
N GLN A 62 13.22 -0.67 -1.57
CA GLN A 62 12.10 -0.39 -2.47
C GLN A 62 10.90 0.02 -1.63
N VAL A 63 10.38 1.24 -1.81
CA VAL A 63 9.13 1.68 -1.18
C VAL A 63 8.11 2.11 -2.21
N LEU A 64 7.01 1.38 -2.29
CA LEU A 64 5.88 1.72 -3.13
C LEU A 64 4.88 2.56 -2.35
N ILE A 65 4.38 3.62 -2.98
CA ILE A 65 3.40 4.55 -2.42
C ILE A 65 2.25 4.76 -3.40
N LEU A 66 1.04 4.88 -2.88
CA LEU A 66 -0.11 5.39 -3.61
C LEU A 66 -0.22 6.89 -3.31
N GLU A 67 -0.03 7.72 -4.32
CA GLU A 67 -0.11 9.16 -4.22
C GLU A 67 -1.46 9.68 -4.70
N PHE A 68 -2.19 10.33 -3.81
CA PHE A 68 -3.54 10.84 -4.08
C PHE A 68 -3.51 12.30 -4.51
N PRO A 69 -4.52 12.80 -5.27
CA PRO A 69 -4.55 14.17 -5.79
C PRO A 69 -4.45 15.29 -4.75
N ASN A 70 -4.80 15.01 -3.50
CA ASN A 70 -4.68 15.95 -2.39
C ASN A 70 -3.28 15.94 -1.73
N GLY A 71 -2.30 15.22 -2.29
CA GLY A 71 -0.94 15.14 -1.78
C GLY A 71 -0.73 14.22 -0.58
N SER A 72 -1.75 13.48 -0.15
CA SER A 72 -1.57 12.43 0.86
C SER A 72 -1.03 11.16 0.20
N TRP A 73 -0.19 10.44 0.93
CA TRP A 73 0.39 9.17 0.49
C TRP A 73 -0.12 8.01 1.35
N PHE A 74 -0.28 6.86 0.72
CA PHE A 74 -0.60 5.60 1.38
C PHE A 74 0.46 4.57 1.05
N ILE A 75 1.04 3.97 2.09
CA ILE A 75 2.04 2.93 1.96
C ILE A 75 1.35 1.58 2.20
N PRO A 76 1.18 0.75 1.16
CA PRO A 76 0.64 -0.60 1.33
C PRO A 76 1.59 -1.48 2.13
N ALA A 77 1.08 -2.46 2.88
CA ALA A 77 1.91 -3.37 3.66
C ALA A 77 2.94 -4.10 2.77
N GLY A 78 4.19 -4.14 3.23
CA GLY A 78 5.34 -4.64 2.47
C GLY A 78 5.84 -3.69 1.39
N GLY A 79 5.26 -2.49 1.32
CA GLY A 79 5.85 -1.32 0.67
C GLY A 79 7.04 -0.79 1.46
N ASP A 80 7.04 -0.79 2.80
CA ASP A 80 8.25 -0.51 3.57
C ASP A 80 8.93 -1.82 4.00
N LEU A 81 10.13 -2.07 3.49
CA LEU A 81 10.94 -3.25 3.82
C LEU A 81 11.49 -3.25 5.26
N LYS A 82 10.68 -2.89 6.26
CA LYS A 82 10.89 -3.45 7.60
C LYS A 82 10.37 -4.87 7.57
N SER A 83 11.28 -5.79 7.23
CA SER A 83 11.12 -7.18 7.66
C SER A 83 10.69 -7.17 9.13
N VAL A 84 9.59 -7.83 9.46
CA VAL A 84 9.45 -8.73 10.63
C VAL A 84 7.99 -9.12 10.89
N ILE A 85 6.95 -8.41 10.40
CA ILE A 85 5.56 -8.80 10.75
C ILE A 85 4.59 -8.71 9.55
N PRO A 86 3.98 -9.84 9.12
CA PRO A 86 2.90 -9.87 8.13
C PRO A 86 1.58 -9.49 8.81
N THR A 87 1.42 -8.23 9.21
CA THR A 87 0.15 -7.75 9.75
C THR A 87 -0.36 -6.55 8.97
N ALA A 88 -1.68 -6.47 8.88
CA ALA A 88 -2.47 -5.35 8.37
C ALA A 88 -2.25 -4.01 9.12
N GLU A 89 -1.28 -3.96 10.03
CA GLU A 89 -0.93 -2.83 10.89
C GLU A 89 0.20 -1.96 10.30
N ASN A 90 0.92 -2.44 9.29
CA ASN A 90 2.01 -1.69 8.64
C ASN A 90 1.54 -0.73 7.52
N TRP A 91 0.23 -0.57 7.35
CA TRP A 91 -0.33 0.34 6.35
C TRP A 91 -0.30 1.76 6.90
N LEU A 92 0.44 2.65 6.24
CA LEU A 92 0.68 4.00 6.76
C LEU A 92 0.08 5.06 5.83
N TRP A 93 -0.73 5.95 6.42
CA TRP A 93 -1.08 7.22 5.82
C TRP A 93 -0.04 8.27 6.20
N ILE A 94 0.47 8.97 5.19
CA ILE A 94 1.31 10.16 5.36
C ILE A 94 0.55 11.35 4.80
N ASP A 95 0.28 12.32 5.66
CA ASP A 95 -0.37 13.57 5.30
C ASP A 95 0.67 14.65 5.02
N ASN A 96 0.35 15.54 4.08
CA ASN A 96 1.04 16.80 3.85
C ASN A 96 0.46 17.91 4.73
#